data_AF-L1LGD5-F1
#
_entry.id   AF-L1LGD5-F1
#
_cell.length_a   1.000
_cell.length_b   1.000
_cell.length_c   1.000
_cell.angle_alpha   90.00
_cell.angle_beta   90.00
_cell.angle_gamma   90.00
#
_symmetry.space_group_name_H-M   'P 1'
#
loop_
_entity.id
_entity.type
_entity.pdbx_description
1 polymer ?
#
loop_
_entity_poly.entity_id
_entity_poly.type
_entity_poly.pdbx_seq_one_letter_code
_entity_poly.pdbx_strand_id
1 'polypeptide(L)'
;MNLQGTFTKEEMDKLTKAIDDHISEHYDCDRNKAIRNLLSKKGKGPSAIILIGKKVLPDRHPKSIYNFVRRRLIKYNSGRWTDAEVLLLLKTYFDNEHGANSWKYLARKLDRSPEQIHDKWREVQPFVNNYRSLVLDPNLSDEDKISGMKDISGMLTQSSSHIDKNVIKDYIDEDTQRDLYNCVKELMDSGGVKYKTVENIPWSKIQERFPKYSTSKLRLHFNLTLLPKVYKTVYTGFDHSMVARVAIGWVKKLVKSKTIHSFRDVDFKQKFPQIPPIYIMYCVKRALNMVINKFIKRKNKSFDYPLDTSGDVTQSSDMLNGSSMLDGLYSPLRRFSSLSLDNPGEVDLKKIIKLGYKKLKVKKWKSKDKKILKLIKKDLMPTCKL
;
A
#
# COMPACT_ATOMS: atom_id res chain seq x y z
N MET A 1 -17.02 -24.04 8.93
CA MET A 1 -15.84 -23.53 8.18
C MET A 1 -15.33 -22.30 8.89
N ASN A 2 -14.05 -22.21 9.26
CA ASN A 2 -13.53 -21.02 9.96
C ASN A 2 -13.57 -19.79 9.03
N LEU A 3 -14.24 -18.71 9.44
CA LEU A 3 -14.25 -17.46 8.69
C LEU A 3 -12.83 -16.85 8.69
N GLN A 4 -12.24 -16.69 7.49
CA GLN A 4 -10.93 -16.07 7.27
C GLN A 4 -11.07 -14.66 6.68
N GLY A 5 -10.07 -13.80 6.86
CA GLY A 5 -10.06 -12.44 6.33
C GLY A 5 -10.34 -11.35 7.37
N THR A 6 -10.67 -10.15 6.90
CA THR A 6 -10.96 -8.99 7.75
C THR A 6 -12.20 -9.23 8.62
N PHE A 7 -12.20 -8.66 9.82
CA PHE A 7 -13.40 -8.59 10.65
C PHE A 7 -14.38 -7.61 9.99
N THR A 8 -15.62 -8.04 9.84
CA THR A 8 -16.73 -7.16 9.46
C THR A 8 -17.05 -6.22 10.62
N LYS A 9 -17.69 -5.09 10.33
CA LYS A 9 -18.06 -4.10 11.37
C LYS A 9 -18.90 -4.74 12.47
N GLU A 10 -19.88 -5.58 12.10
CA GLU A 10 -20.72 -6.29 13.07
C GLU A 10 -19.93 -7.23 13.99
N GLU A 11 -18.95 -7.96 13.45
CA GLU A 11 -18.09 -8.82 14.27
C GLU A 11 -17.21 -8.00 15.21
N MET A 12 -16.72 -6.84 14.75
CA MET A 12 -15.94 -5.92 15.58
C MET A 12 -16.79 -5.38 16.73
N ASP A 13 -18.01 -4.94 16.45
CA ASP A 13 -18.91 -4.34 17.44
C ASP A 13 -19.34 -5.40 18.47
N LYS A 14 -19.72 -6.61 18.03
CA LYS A 14 -20.07 -7.73 18.93
C LYS A 14 -18.93 -8.12 19.85
N LEU A 15 -17.71 -8.27 19.30
CA LEU A 15 -16.55 -8.65 20.09
C LEU A 15 -16.14 -7.53 21.07
N THR A 16 -16.18 -6.28 20.63
CA THR A 16 -15.82 -5.12 21.47
C THR A 16 -16.80 -4.99 22.63
N LYS A 17 -18.10 -5.06 22.36
CA LYS A 17 -19.15 -5.01 23.40
C LYS A 17 -18.96 -6.14 24.43
N ALA A 18 -18.79 -7.37 23.98
CA ALA A 18 -18.61 -8.50 24.90
C ALA A 18 -17.36 -8.39 25.79
N ILE A 19 -16.29 -7.76 25.29
CA ILE A 19 -15.09 -7.48 26.07
C ILE A 19 -15.35 -6.35 27.06
N ASP A 20 -15.99 -5.27 26.63
CA ASP A 20 -16.29 -4.12 27.48
C ASP A 20 -17.26 -4.48 28.61
N ASP A 21 -18.30 -5.26 28.32
CA ASP A 21 -19.23 -5.81 29.32
C ASP A 21 -18.46 -6.63 30.38
N HIS A 22 -17.60 -7.55 29.92
CA HIS A 22 -16.78 -8.36 30.84
C HIS A 22 -15.81 -7.54 31.68
N ILE A 23 -15.20 -6.49 31.11
CA ILE A 23 -14.32 -5.57 31.84
C ILE A 23 -15.12 -4.83 32.92
N SER A 24 -16.30 -4.32 32.59
CA SER A 24 -17.14 -3.57 33.54
C SER A 24 -17.59 -4.41 34.73
N GLU A 25 -17.77 -5.72 34.54
CA GLU A 25 -18.20 -6.66 35.59
C GLU A 25 -17.04 -7.15 36.47
N HIS A 26 -15.82 -7.29 35.93
CA HIS A 26 -14.73 -8.04 36.59
C HIS A 26 -13.46 -7.23 36.88
N TYR A 27 -13.37 -5.98 36.38
CA TYR A 27 -12.16 -5.16 36.49
C TYR A 27 -12.50 -3.73 36.91
N ASP A 28 -11.90 -3.30 38.01
CA ASP A 28 -11.90 -1.89 38.45
C ASP A 28 -10.57 -1.22 38.07
N CYS A 29 -10.30 -1.13 36.77
CA CYS A 29 -9.08 -0.47 36.28
C CYS A 29 -9.24 0.08 34.87
N ASP A 30 -8.26 0.88 34.42
CA ASP A 30 -8.23 1.39 33.05
C ASP A 30 -8.44 0.28 32.01
N ARG A 31 -9.26 0.61 31.01
CA ARG A 31 -9.69 -0.33 29.97
C ARG A 31 -8.50 -0.99 29.26
N ASN A 32 -7.44 -0.25 28.92
CA ASN A 32 -6.28 -0.84 28.25
C ASN A 32 -5.52 -1.79 29.20
N LYS A 33 -5.43 -1.46 30.49
CA LYS A 33 -4.83 -2.33 31.50
C LYS A 33 -5.65 -3.62 31.66
N ALA A 34 -6.97 -3.53 31.70
CA ALA A 34 -7.86 -4.69 31.73
C ALA A 34 -7.69 -5.58 30.49
N ILE A 35 -7.66 -4.99 29.29
CA ILE A 35 -7.43 -5.74 28.04
C ILE A 35 -6.06 -6.43 28.04
N ARG A 36 -4.98 -5.76 28.50
CA ARG A 36 -3.65 -6.36 28.63
C ARG A 36 -3.66 -7.56 29.58
N ASN A 37 -4.40 -7.46 30.68
CA ASN A 37 -4.59 -8.58 31.62
C ASN A 37 -5.37 -9.73 30.97
N LEU A 38 -6.43 -9.44 30.22
CA LEU A 38 -7.22 -10.45 29.49
C LEU A 38 -6.43 -11.15 28.38
N LEU A 39 -5.47 -10.45 27.77
CA LEU A 39 -4.56 -11.00 26.76
C LEU A 39 -3.45 -11.85 27.38
N SER A 40 -3.07 -11.57 28.63
CA SER A 40 -2.04 -12.34 29.33
C SER A 40 -2.52 -13.78 29.50
N LYS A 41 -1.67 -14.73 29.10
CA LYS A 41 -1.96 -16.16 29.27
C LYS A 41 -1.65 -16.53 30.72
N LYS A 42 -2.65 -17.00 31.47
CA LYS A 42 -2.45 -17.61 32.78
C LYS A 42 -2.34 -19.12 32.61
N GLY A 43 -1.11 -19.66 32.73
CA GLY A 43 -0.85 -21.10 32.65
C GLY A 43 -0.95 -21.72 31.25
N LYS A 44 -1.37 -22.99 31.18
CA LYS A 44 -1.45 -23.76 29.91
C LYS A 44 -2.71 -23.46 29.09
N GLY A 45 -3.77 -22.93 29.71
CA GLY A 45 -5.07 -22.66 29.07
C GLY A 45 -5.09 -21.46 28.12
N PRO A 46 -6.14 -21.32 27.27
CA PRO A 46 -6.32 -20.15 26.41
C PRO A 46 -6.51 -18.89 27.26
N SER A 47 -6.12 -17.73 26.72
CA SER A 47 -6.36 -16.45 27.41
C SER A 47 -7.86 -16.14 27.50
N ALA A 48 -8.26 -15.39 28.53
CA ALA A 48 -9.67 -15.05 28.79
C ALA A 48 -10.32 -14.39 27.57
N ILE A 49 -9.56 -13.57 26.84
CA ILE A 49 -10.04 -12.92 25.62
C ILE A 49 -10.47 -13.91 24.53
N ILE A 50 -9.79 -15.05 24.41
CA ILE A 50 -10.13 -16.08 23.43
C ILE A 50 -11.44 -16.74 23.85
N LEU A 51 -11.63 -17.00 25.14
CA LEU A 51 -12.85 -17.59 25.66
C LEU A 51 -14.06 -16.67 25.43
N ILE A 52 -13.93 -15.38 25.78
CA ILE A 52 -14.97 -14.36 25.54
C ILE A 52 -15.29 -14.28 24.04
N GLY A 53 -14.26 -14.11 23.21
CA GLY A 53 -14.46 -13.97 21.78
C GLY A 53 -15.03 -15.22 21.11
N LYS A 54 -14.72 -16.42 21.60
CA LYS A 54 -15.31 -17.66 21.08
C LYS A 54 -16.78 -17.85 21.46
N LYS A 55 -17.26 -17.24 22.54
CA LYS A 55 -18.70 -17.22 22.88
C LYS A 55 -19.50 -16.42 21.87
N VAL A 56 -19.00 -15.25 21.44
CA VAL A 56 -19.73 -14.34 20.55
C VAL A 56 -19.39 -14.52 19.07
N LEU A 57 -18.23 -15.10 18.74
CA LEU A 57 -17.77 -15.40 17.39
C LEU A 57 -17.30 -16.87 17.29
N PRO A 58 -18.23 -17.85 17.40
CA PRO A 58 -17.88 -19.27 17.41
C PRO A 58 -17.24 -19.75 16.11
N ASP A 59 -17.52 -19.11 14.97
CA ASP A 59 -16.94 -19.48 13.67
C ASP A 59 -15.57 -18.84 13.40
N ARG A 60 -15.11 -17.93 14.26
CA ARG A 60 -13.79 -17.31 14.11
C ARG A 60 -12.71 -18.15 14.77
N HIS A 61 -11.56 -18.19 14.11
CA HIS A 61 -10.39 -18.88 14.62
C HIS A 61 -9.84 -18.15 15.87
N PRO A 62 -9.51 -18.85 16.97
CA PRO A 62 -9.01 -18.24 18.22
C PRO A 62 -7.85 -17.27 18.02
N LYS A 63 -6.88 -17.64 17.18
CA LYS A 63 -5.72 -16.79 16.84
C LYS A 63 -6.13 -15.47 16.16
N SER A 64 -7.19 -15.47 15.34
CA SER A 64 -7.68 -14.26 14.68
C SER A 64 -8.33 -13.31 15.68
N ILE A 65 -9.12 -13.83 16.62
CA ILE A 65 -9.71 -13.06 17.73
C ILE A 65 -8.59 -12.43 18.57
N TYR A 66 -7.63 -13.24 19.02
CA TYR A 66 -6.49 -12.77 19.80
C TYR A 66 -5.74 -11.63 19.10
N ASN A 67 -5.39 -11.82 17.83
CA ASN A 67 -4.68 -10.81 17.04
C ASN A 67 -5.51 -9.56 16.79
N PHE A 68 -6.83 -9.68 16.59
CA PHE A 68 -7.72 -8.54 16.44
C PHE A 68 -7.71 -7.68 17.70
N VAL A 69 -7.97 -8.27 18.87
CA VAL A 69 -7.99 -7.54 20.14
C VAL A 69 -6.64 -6.88 20.39
N ARG A 70 -5.55 -7.65 20.27
CA ARG A 70 -4.18 -7.15 20.47
C ARG A 70 -3.85 -5.94 19.61
N ARG A 71 -4.35 -5.88 18.37
CA ARG A 71 -4.00 -4.82 17.40
C ARG A 71 -4.99 -3.67 17.32
N ARG A 72 -6.26 -3.91 17.65
CA ARG A 72 -7.34 -2.94 17.40
C ARG A 72 -7.96 -2.37 18.66
N LEU A 73 -7.94 -3.12 19.77
CA LEU A 73 -8.60 -2.69 21.00
C LEU A 73 -7.62 -2.11 22.03
N ILE A 74 -6.35 -2.50 22.00
CA ILE A 74 -5.30 -1.78 22.75
C ILE A 74 -4.95 -0.50 21.99
N LYS A 75 -5.11 0.64 22.67
CA LYS A 75 -4.58 1.90 22.17
C LYS A 75 -3.06 1.90 22.36
N TYR A 76 -2.35 2.17 21.27
CA TYR A 76 -0.92 2.41 21.23
C TYR A 76 -0.70 3.78 20.62
N ASN A 77 0.46 4.39 20.90
CA ASN A 77 0.93 5.56 20.19
C ASN A 77 0.92 5.28 18.68
N SER A 78 0.12 6.09 17.99
CA SER A 78 -0.09 6.01 16.56
C SER A 78 0.27 7.35 15.94
N GLY A 79 0.96 7.33 14.81
CA GLY A 79 1.44 8.54 14.15
C GLY A 79 2.85 8.38 13.62
N ARG A 80 3.40 9.50 13.15
CA ARG A 80 4.79 9.55 12.68
C ARG A 80 5.72 9.17 13.83
N TRP A 81 6.83 8.53 13.48
CA TRP A 81 7.90 8.28 14.42
C TRP A 81 8.68 9.56 14.64
N THR A 82 8.93 9.92 15.90
CA THR A 82 9.83 11.02 16.25
C THR A 82 11.27 10.54 16.24
N ASP A 83 12.21 11.45 16.04
CA ASP A 83 13.64 11.11 16.03
C ASP A 83 14.09 10.54 17.39
N ALA A 84 13.50 10.99 18.50
CA ALA A 84 13.71 10.41 19.82
C ALA A 84 13.25 8.95 19.92
N GLU A 85 12.11 8.59 19.33
CA GLU A 85 11.65 7.20 19.29
C GLU A 85 12.58 6.32 18.43
N VAL A 86 13.11 6.88 17.33
CA VAL A 86 14.09 6.18 16.47
C VAL A 86 15.44 6.07 17.18
N LEU A 87 15.87 7.08 17.94
CA LEU A 87 17.09 7.02 18.75
C LEU A 87 17.00 5.88 19.76
N LEU A 88 15.87 5.78 20.47
CA LEU A 88 15.68 4.70 21.44
C LEU A 88 15.62 3.32 20.78
N LEU A 89 15.04 3.22 19.58
CA LEU A 89 15.07 2.01 18.76
C LEU A 89 16.51 1.58 18.43
N LEU A 90 17.34 2.53 18.00
CA LEU A 90 18.75 2.30 17.64
C LEU A 90 19.61 1.97 18.86
N LYS A 91 19.47 2.71 19.97
CA LYS A 91 20.14 2.40 21.24
C LYS A 91 19.84 0.99 21.68
N THR A 92 18.55 0.61 21.72
CA THR A 92 18.13 -0.74 22.09
C THR A 92 18.76 -1.80 21.20
N TYR A 93 18.93 -1.53 19.90
CA TYR A 93 19.61 -2.44 18.99
C TYR A 93 21.11 -2.54 19.30
N PHE A 94 21.83 -1.42 19.41
CA PHE A 94 23.28 -1.44 19.64
C PHE A 94 23.64 -1.99 21.03
N ASP A 95 22.86 -1.69 22.06
CA ASP A 95 23.02 -2.26 23.40
C ASP A 95 22.86 -3.80 23.41
N ASN A 96 22.16 -4.36 22.42
CA ASN A 96 21.87 -5.79 22.28
C ASN A 96 22.44 -6.39 20.98
N GLU A 97 23.46 -5.77 20.38
CA GLU A 97 24.00 -6.19 19.08
C GLU A 97 24.51 -7.65 19.10
N HIS A 98 24.86 -8.16 20.28
CA HIS A 98 25.31 -9.54 20.52
C HIS A 98 24.26 -10.44 21.22
N GLY A 99 23.01 -9.98 21.37
CA GLY A 99 22.00 -10.63 22.18
C GLY A 99 20.59 -10.64 21.57
N ALA A 100 19.63 -11.16 22.34
CA ALA A 100 18.23 -11.14 21.93
C ALA A 100 17.65 -9.73 22.10
N ASN A 101 17.41 -9.04 20.97
CA ASN A 101 16.79 -7.72 20.98
C ASN A 101 15.50 -7.67 21.81
N SER A 102 15.47 -6.76 22.78
CA SER A 102 14.37 -6.63 23.75
C SER A 102 13.19 -5.82 23.19
N TRP A 103 12.72 -6.12 21.97
CA TRP A 103 11.64 -5.37 21.30
C TRP A 103 10.35 -5.26 22.14
N LYS A 104 10.08 -6.24 23.01
CA LYS A 104 8.95 -6.20 23.96
C LYS A 104 9.12 -5.13 25.05
N TYR A 105 10.35 -4.90 25.51
CA TYR A 105 10.66 -3.83 26.44
C TYR A 105 10.51 -2.48 25.75
N LEU A 106 11.08 -2.33 24.55
CA LEU A 106 10.97 -1.10 23.77
C LEU A 106 9.52 -0.76 23.42
N ALA A 107 8.72 -1.74 23.01
CA ALA A 107 7.29 -1.56 22.75
C ALA A 107 6.52 -0.99 23.95
N ARG A 108 6.84 -1.45 25.17
CA ARG A 108 6.26 -0.91 26.41
C ARG A 108 6.76 0.50 26.69
N LYS A 109 8.06 0.76 26.51
CA LYS A 109 8.68 2.06 26.81
C LYS A 109 8.18 3.17 25.86
N LEU A 110 7.96 2.85 24.58
CA LEU A 110 7.44 3.80 23.58
C LEU A 110 5.91 3.85 23.51
N ASP A 111 5.24 2.99 24.27
CA ASP A 111 3.80 2.68 24.13
C ASP A 111 3.38 2.44 22.67
N ARG A 112 4.26 1.81 21.88
CA ARG A 112 3.98 1.38 20.50
C ARG A 112 3.80 -0.13 20.46
N SER A 113 2.96 -0.62 19.56
CA SER A 113 2.78 -2.06 19.39
C SER A 113 4.09 -2.73 18.96
N PRO A 114 4.35 -3.99 19.38
CA PRO A 114 5.54 -4.72 18.92
C PRO A 114 5.64 -4.80 17.40
N GLU A 115 4.50 -4.92 16.72
CA GLU A 115 4.42 -4.87 15.26
C GLU A 115 4.92 -3.53 14.69
N GLN A 116 4.53 -2.39 15.25
CA GLN A 116 5.05 -1.09 14.83
C GLN A 116 6.57 -1.00 15.03
N ILE A 117 7.10 -1.51 16.15
CA ILE A 117 8.55 -1.58 16.40
C ILE A 117 9.25 -2.36 15.28
N HIS A 118 8.75 -3.57 14.97
CA HIS A 118 9.33 -4.40 13.91
C HIS A 118 9.20 -3.77 12.52
N ASP A 119 8.07 -3.15 12.22
CA ASP A 119 7.85 -2.45 10.95
C ASP A 119 8.85 -1.30 10.80
N LYS A 120 9.03 -0.50 11.85
CA LYS A 120 9.99 0.59 11.82
C LYS A 120 11.43 0.10 11.74
N TRP A 121 11.77 -0.95 12.48
CA TRP A 121 13.09 -1.56 12.40
C TRP A 121 13.42 -2.02 10.98
N ARG A 122 12.48 -2.64 10.27
CA ARG A 122 12.68 -3.03 8.86
C ARG A 122 12.94 -1.85 7.92
N GLU A 123 12.44 -0.65 8.25
CA GLU A 123 12.73 0.57 7.49
C GLU A 123 14.14 1.11 7.80
N VAL A 124 14.55 1.07 9.06
CA VAL A 124 15.79 1.69 9.56
C VAL A 124 17.00 0.77 9.40
N GLN A 125 16.80 -0.55 9.53
CA GLN A 125 17.85 -1.59 9.52
C GLN A 125 18.84 -1.45 8.35
N PRO A 126 18.42 -1.20 7.09
CA PRO A 126 19.37 -1.08 5.98
C PRO A 126 20.37 0.09 6.13
N PHE A 127 20.02 1.08 6.94
CA PHE A 127 20.79 2.30 7.16
C PHE A 127 21.45 2.34 8.54
N VAL A 128 21.38 1.26 9.32
CA VAL A 128 21.81 1.25 10.73
C VAL A 128 23.26 1.71 10.93
N ASN A 129 24.15 1.34 10.00
CA ASN A 129 25.56 1.71 10.06
C ASN A 129 25.78 3.22 9.94
N ASN A 130 24.90 3.94 9.24
CA ASN A 130 24.98 5.40 9.10
C ASN A 130 24.74 6.11 10.43
N TYR A 131 24.02 5.47 11.36
CA TYR A 131 23.71 6.03 12.67
C TYR A 131 24.70 5.59 13.76
N ARG A 132 25.61 4.66 13.47
CA ARG A 132 26.43 3.98 14.49
C ARG A 132 27.34 4.94 15.25
N SER A 133 28.09 5.77 14.53
CA SER A 133 29.01 6.75 15.12
C SER A 133 28.27 7.75 16.01
N LEU A 134 27.10 8.21 15.56
CA LEU A 134 26.28 9.17 16.30
C LEU A 134 25.68 8.56 17.58
N VAL A 135 25.09 7.37 17.49
CA VAL A 135 24.34 6.78 18.61
C VAL A 135 25.27 6.30 19.72
N LEU A 136 26.42 5.72 19.35
CA LEU A 136 27.39 5.15 20.29
C LEU A 136 28.36 6.16 20.90
N ASP A 137 28.37 7.41 20.43
CA ASP A 137 29.27 8.43 20.99
C ASP A 137 28.91 8.73 22.46
N PRO A 138 29.82 8.48 23.43
CA PRO A 138 29.55 8.77 24.85
C PRO A 138 29.59 10.27 25.17
N ASN A 139 30.18 11.09 24.30
CA ASN A 139 30.34 12.53 24.53
C ASN A 139 29.14 13.36 24.09
N LEU A 140 28.20 12.77 23.34
CA LEU A 140 27.01 13.45 22.85
C LEU A 140 25.81 13.21 23.78
N SER A 141 25.09 14.29 24.09
CA SER A 141 23.81 14.21 24.79
C SER A 141 22.72 13.55 23.93
N ASP A 142 21.60 13.16 24.54
CA ASP A 142 20.48 12.59 23.78
C ASP A 142 19.84 13.62 22.86
N GLU A 143 19.83 14.89 23.26
CA GLU A 143 19.39 16.03 22.46
C GLU A 143 20.28 16.23 21.22
N ASP A 144 21.61 16.18 21.39
CA ASP A 144 22.58 16.29 20.29
C ASP A 144 22.45 15.11 19.32
N LYS A 145 22.25 13.90 19.86
CA LYS A 145 21.98 12.70 19.06
C LYS A 145 20.68 12.83 18.27
N ILE A 146 19.62 13.34 18.88
CA ILE A 146 18.34 13.59 18.19
C ILE A 146 18.54 14.61 17.06
N SER A 147 19.27 15.70 17.30
CA SER A 147 19.59 16.70 16.27
C SER A 147 20.40 16.08 15.14
N GLY A 148 21.48 15.36 15.45
CA GLY A 148 22.28 14.66 14.44
C GLY A 148 21.49 13.59 13.67
N MET A 149 20.51 12.94 14.31
CA MET A 149 19.62 11.99 13.64
C MET A 149 18.69 12.68 12.65
N LYS A 150 18.23 13.88 12.98
CA LYS A 150 17.48 14.73 12.06
C LYS A 150 18.36 15.17 10.89
N ASP A 151 19.65 15.35 11.09
CA ASP A 151 20.59 15.65 10.02
C ASP A 151 20.95 14.43 9.18
N ILE A 152 21.09 13.23 9.74
CA ILE A 152 21.31 11.99 8.96
C ILE A 152 20.04 11.61 8.20
N SER A 153 18.89 11.62 8.87
CA SER A 153 17.58 11.42 8.24
C SER A 153 17.31 12.53 7.25
N GLY A 154 17.75 13.74 7.60
CA GLY A 154 17.91 14.93 6.78
C GLY A 154 18.69 14.60 5.54
N MET A 155 19.96 14.23 5.54
CA MET A 155 20.77 13.89 4.37
C MET A 155 20.19 12.71 3.57
N LEU A 156 19.61 11.71 4.23
CA LEU A 156 18.82 10.64 3.59
C LEU A 156 17.55 11.18 2.89
N THR A 157 17.05 12.36 3.29
CA THR A 157 15.90 13.10 2.72
C THR A 157 16.22 14.47 2.07
N GLN A 158 17.45 14.98 2.15
CA GLN A 158 17.97 16.32 1.78
C GLN A 158 19.10 16.21 0.75
N SER A 159 19.50 14.98 0.42
CA SER A 159 19.63 14.57 -1.00
C SER A 159 18.38 14.94 -1.84
N SER A 160 17.33 15.52 -1.25
CA SER A 160 16.07 15.96 -1.87
C SER A 160 15.62 17.40 -1.47
N SER A 161 16.46 18.31 -0.95
CA SER A 161 15.93 19.67 -0.67
C SER A 161 16.79 20.92 -0.87
N HIS A 162 18.05 20.85 -1.31
CA HIS A 162 18.80 22.09 -1.66
C HIS A 162 19.70 22.01 -2.90
N ILE A 163 19.42 21.10 -3.82
CA ILE A 163 20.03 21.09 -5.15
C ILE A 163 18.91 21.27 -6.17
N ASP A 164 19.18 22.10 -7.18
CA ASP A 164 18.31 22.51 -8.28
C ASP A 164 17.17 21.55 -8.62
N LYS A 165 16.00 22.13 -8.91
CA LYS A 165 14.73 21.48 -9.29
C LYS A 165 14.81 20.52 -10.51
N ASN A 166 16.00 20.20 -11.02
CA ASN A 166 16.22 19.37 -12.18
C ASN A 166 16.94 18.04 -11.95
N VAL A 167 17.50 17.70 -10.77
CA VAL A 167 18.24 16.42 -10.65
C VAL A 167 18.02 15.76 -9.27
N ILE A 168 17.73 14.45 -9.28
CA ILE A 168 17.54 13.50 -8.15
C ILE A 168 16.14 13.48 -7.49
N LYS A 169 15.16 12.96 -8.24
CA LYS A 169 14.18 12.03 -7.63
C LYS A 169 14.80 10.65 -7.69
N ASP A 170 14.80 9.92 -6.58
CA ASP A 170 14.23 8.57 -6.36
C ASP A 170 14.11 7.57 -7.54
N TYR A 171 14.96 7.72 -8.55
CA TYR A 171 14.99 6.98 -9.80
C TYR A 171 15.92 5.81 -9.58
N ILE A 172 15.40 4.60 -9.76
CA ILE A 172 16.24 3.43 -9.94
C ILE A 172 16.84 3.60 -11.33
N ASP A 173 18.15 3.70 -11.43
CA ASP A 173 18.86 3.83 -12.71
C ASP A 173 18.57 2.67 -13.65
N GLU A 174 18.82 2.86 -14.95
CA GLU A 174 18.43 1.88 -15.97
C GLU A 174 19.16 0.54 -15.83
N ASP A 175 20.42 0.57 -15.42
CA ASP A 175 21.20 -0.65 -15.18
C ASP A 175 20.64 -1.42 -13.98
N THR A 176 20.35 -0.73 -12.87
CA THR A 176 19.68 -1.35 -11.72
C THR A 176 18.27 -1.85 -12.07
N GLN A 177 17.53 -1.17 -12.96
CA GLN A 177 16.23 -1.66 -13.44
C GLN A 177 16.38 -2.96 -14.24
N ARG A 178 17.39 -3.04 -15.11
CA ARG A 178 17.72 -4.23 -15.90
C ARG A 178 18.09 -5.39 -14.98
N ASP A 179 18.97 -5.15 -14.02
CA ASP A 179 19.40 -6.14 -13.05
C ASP A 179 18.26 -6.60 -12.16
N LEU A 180 17.39 -5.68 -11.72
CA LEU A 180 16.19 -6.01 -10.94
C LEU A 180 15.25 -6.91 -11.73
N TYR A 181 15.03 -6.61 -13.01
CA TYR A 181 14.19 -7.44 -13.88
C TYR A 181 14.77 -8.83 -14.07
N ASN A 182 16.07 -8.92 -14.38
CA ASN A 182 16.77 -10.18 -14.57
C ASN A 182 16.77 -11.03 -13.30
N CYS A 183 17.06 -10.43 -12.14
CA CYS A 183 16.99 -11.10 -10.84
C CYS A 183 15.61 -11.67 -10.54
N VAL A 184 14.53 -10.89 -10.77
CA VAL A 184 13.16 -11.38 -10.59
C VAL A 184 12.86 -12.53 -11.55
N LYS A 185 13.28 -12.41 -12.81
CA LYS A 185 13.08 -13.44 -13.83
C LYS A 185 13.78 -14.75 -13.47
N GLU A 186 15.07 -14.70 -13.14
CA GLU A 186 15.85 -15.85 -12.66
C GLU A 186 15.18 -16.54 -11.47
N LEU A 187 14.68 -15.78 -10.50
CA LEU A 187 13.99 -16.32 -9.33
C LEU A 187 12.66 -16.98 -9.70
N MET A 188 11.92 -16.40 -10.65
CA MET A 188 10.67 -16.98 -11.14
C MET A 188 10.90 -18.25 -11.96
N ASP A 189 11.97 -18.30 -12.75
CA ASP A 189 12.35 -19.45 -13.57
C ASP A 189 12.90 -20.61 -12.71
N SER A 190 13.73 -20.30 -11.71
CA SER A 190 14.34 -21.30 -10.81
C SER A 190 13.40 -21.85 -9.73
N GLY A 191 12.39 -21.08 -9.30
CA GLY A 191 11.54 -21.45 -8.16
C GLY A 191 10.35 -22.38 -8.45
N GLY A 192 10.27 -22.96 -9.64
CA GLY A 192 9.27 -23.96 -10.01
C GLY A 192 7.81 -23.50 -9.88
N VAL A 193 6.91 -24.41 -9.49
CA VAL A 193 5.44 -24.15 -9.41
C VAL A 193 5.07 -23.06 -8.39
N LYS A 194 5.95 -22.76 -7.43
CA LYS A 194 5.66 -21.87 -6.29
C LYS A 194 5.47 -20.40 -6.69
N TYR A 195 6.11 -19.94 -7.77
CA TYR A 195 6.13 -18.54 -8.18
C TYR A 195 5.41 -18.25 -9.51
N LYS A 196 4.40 -19.04 -9.88
CA LYS A 196 3.59 -18.85 -11.11
C LYS A 196 2.77 -17.54 -11.20
N THR A 197 2.90 -16.64 -10.23
CA THR A 197 2.20 -15.33 -10.25
C THR A 197 3.13 -14.23 -9.76
N VAL A 198 2.97 -13.05 -10.33
CA VAL A 198 3.78 -11.85 -10.02
C VAL A 198 3.65 -11.43 -8.54
N GLU A 199 2.60 -11.86 -7.84
CA GLU A 199 2.42 -11.55 -6.43
C GLU A 199 3.27 -12.41 -5.49
N ASN A 200 3.66 -13.61 -5.92
CA ASN A 200 4.37 -14.57 -5.06
C ASN A 200 5.89 -14.34 -5.06
N ILE A 201 6.36 -13.26 -5.68
CA ILE A 201 7.77 -12.90 -5.74
C ILE A 201 8.32 -12.71 -4.30
N PRO A 202 9.38 -13.42 -3.89
CA PRO A 202 9.96 -13.30 -2.56
C PRO A 202 10.84 -12.05 -2.46
N TRP A 203 10.21 -10.88 -2.26
CA TRP A 203 10.89 -9.58 -2.23
C TRP A 203 12.02 -9.44 -1.21
N SER A 204 12.01 -10.22 -0.12
CA SER A 204 13.13 -10.25 0.83
C SER A 204 14.41 -10.78 0.18
N LYS A 205 14.33 -11.86 -0.59
CA LYS A 205 15.49 -12.44 -1.31
C LYS A 205 16.01 -11.51 -2.40
N ILE A 206 15.12 -10.76 -3.04
CA ILE A 206 15.52 -9.76 -4.03
C ILE A 206 16.28 -8.63 -3.35
N GLN A 207 15.78 -8.13 -2.21
CA GLN A 207 16.40 -7.02 -1.50
C GLN A 207 17.83 -7.34 -1.02
N GLU A 208 18.17 -8.61 -0.76
CA GLU A 208 19.54 -9.04 -0.47
C GLU A 208 20.53 -8.65 -1.58
N ARG A 209 20.11 -8.67 -2.86
CA ARG A 209 20.92 -8.21 -4.01
C ARG A 209 20.87 -6.69 -4.23
N PHE A 210 19.91 -6.00 -3.62
CA PHE A 210 19.67 -4.57 -3.79
C PHE A 210 19.59 -3.86 -2.42
N PRO A 211 20.66 -3.93 -1.59
CA PRO A 211 20.61 -3.50 -0.18
C PRO A 211 20.29 -2.01 -0.02
N LYS A 212 20.58 -1.19 -1.05
CA LYS A 212 20.28 0.25 -1.09
C LYS A 212 18.77 0.57 -1.12
N TYR A 213 17.92 -0.41 -1.42
CA TYR A 213 16.49 -0.20 -1.61
C TYR A 213 15.66 -1.06 -0.65
N SER A 214 14.57 -0.51 -0.12
CA SER A 214 13.64 -1.29 0.70
C SER A 214 12.84 -2.28 -0.15
N THR A 215 12.40 -3.37 0.46
CA THR A 215 11.52 -4.38 -0.19
C THR A 215 10.26 -3.74 -0.80
N SER A 216 9.66 -2.79 -0.08
CA SER A 216 8.48 -2.04 -0.55
C SER A 216 8.79 -1.18 -1.78
N LYS A 217 9.94 -0.49 -1.80
CA LYS A 217 10.35 0.36 -2.93
C LYS A 217 10.58 -0.47 -4.19
N LEU A 218 11.33 -1.57 -4.08
CA LEU A 218 11.57 -2.51 -5.18
C LEU A 218 10.25 -3.09 -5.71
N ARG A 219 9.38 -3.57 -4.81
CA ARG A 219 8.07 -4.13 -5.17
C ARG A 219 7.18 -3.12 -5.89
N LEU A 220 7.10 -1.89 -5.41
CA LEU A 220 6.27 -0.84 -6.01
C LEU A 220 6.80 -0.44 -7.39
N HIS A 221 8.11 -0.17 -7.48
CA HIS A 221 8.75 0.20 -8.74
C HIS A 221 8.58 -0.91 -9.78
N PHE A 222 8.81 -2.17 -9.40
CA PHE A 222 8.65 -3.30 -10.30
C PHE A 222 7.21 -3.42 -10.82
N ASN A 223 6.22 -3.40 -9.92
CA ASN A 223 4.82 -3.66 -10.29
C ASN A 223 4.15 -2.49 -11.03
N LEU A 224 4.55 -1.24 -10.77
CA LEU A 224 3.91 -0.06 -11.35
C LEU A 224 4.64 0.50 -12.57
N THR A 225 5.94 0.26 -12.68
CA THR A 225 6.80 0.89 -13.70
C THR A 225 7.47 -0.16 -14.56
N LEU A 226 8.33 -0.99 -13.97
CA LEU A 226 9.25 -1.85 -14.72
C LEU A 226 8.53 -2.95 -15.51
N LEU A 227 7.70 -3.77 -14.84
CA LEU A 227 6.97 -4.84 -15.51
C LEU A 227 5.98 -4.32 -16.56
N PRO A 228 5.20 -3.26 -16.31
CA PRO A 228 4.39 -2.62 -17.35
C PRO A 228 5.21 -2.07 -18.53
N LYS A 229 6.42 -1.51 -18.30
CA LYS A 229 7.34 -1.06 -19.36
C LYS A 229 7.71 -2.25 -20.25
N VAL A 230 8.12 -3.37 -19.65
CA VAL A 230 8.44 -4.61 -20.38
C VAL A 230 7.23 -5.12 -21.18
N TYR A 231 6.05 -5.21 -20.58
CA TYR A 231 4.86 -5.67 -21.28
C TYR A 231 4.48 -4.76 -22.44
N LYS A 232 4.67 -3.45 -22.32
CA LYS A 232 4.43 -2.49 -23.41
C LYS A 232 5.40 -2.71 -24.57
N THR A 233 6.66 -3.03 -24.28
CA THR A 233 7.69 -3.30 -25.30
C THR A 233 7.45 -4.62 -26.03
N VAL A 234 7.13 -5.70 -25.29
CA VAL A 234 7.01 -7.05 -25.85
C VAL A 234 5.62 -7.31 -26.47
N TYR A 235 4.55 -6.82 -25.85
CA TYR A 235 3.19 -7.15 -26.25
C TYR A 235 2.50 -5.96 -26.91
N THR A 236 2.44 -5.97 -28.25
CA THR A 236 1.82 -4.89 -29.02
C THR A 236 0.35 -4.68 -28.62
N GLY A 237 0.03 -3.43 -28.26
CA GLY A 237 -1.29 -3.05 -27.77
C GLY A 237 -1.50 -3.24 -26.26
N PHE A 238 -0.49 -3.67 -25.50
CA PHE A 238 -0.49 -3.52 -24.06
C PHE A 238 -0.32 -2.04 -23.69
N ASP A 239 -1.35 -1.47 -23.07
CA ASP A 239 -1.31 -0.11 -22.54
C ASP A 239 -2.26 0.02 -21.34
N HIS A 240 -2.16 1.15 -20.65
CA HIS A 240 -3.03 1.49 -19.51
C HIS A 240 -4.53 1.41 -19.86
N SER A 241 -4.89 1.78 -21.09
CA SER A 241 -6.29 1.77 -21.53
C SER A 241 -6.81 0.34 -21.71
N MET A 242 -5.98 -0.57 -22.19
CA MET A 242 -6.28 -2.00 -22.33
C MET A 242 -6.55 -2.62 -20.97
N VAL A 243 -5.65 -2.41 -20.01
CA VAL A 243 -5.82 -2.92 -18.64
C VAL A 243 -7.11 -2.36 -18.02
N ALA A 244 -7.34 -1.05 -18.14
CA ALA A 244 -8.57 -0.43 -17.66
C ALA A 244 -9.84 -0.99 -18.33
N ARG A 245 -9.84 -1.20 -19.65
CA ARG A 245 -10.99 -1.76 -20.40
C ARG A 245 -11.36 -3.14 -19.90
N VAL A 246 -10.37 -4.02 -19.72
CA VAL A 246 -10.60 -5.39 -19.26
C VAL A 246 -11.12 -5.38 -17.83
N ALA A 247 -10.50 -4.60 -16.94
CA ALA A 247 -10.91 -4.49 -15.55
C ALA A 247 -12.33 -3.92 -15.41
N ILE A 248 -12.65 -2.80 -16.07
CA ILE A 248 -14.01 -2.21 -16.07
C ILE A 248 -15.03 -3.16 -16.69
N GLY A 249 -14.66 -3.85 -17.77
CA GLY A 249 -15.50 -4.88 -18.39
C GLY A 249 -15.85 -6.03 -17.44
N TRP A 250 -14.92 -6.40 -16.56
CA TRP A 250 -15.14 -7.40 -15.52
C TRP A 250 -15.99 -6.86 -14.37
N VAL A 251 -15.64 -5.70 -13.82
CA VAL A 251 -16.39 -5.05 -12.72
C VAL A 251 -17.84 -4.83 -13.13
N LYS A 252 -18.12 -4.42 -14.37
CA LYS A 252 -19.49 -4.30 -14.88
C LYS A 252 -20.29 -5.59 -14.78
N LYS A 253 -19.67 -6.76 -14.97
CA LYS A 253 -20.36 -8.06 -14.82
C LYS A 253 -20.63 -8.36 -13.36
N LEU A 254 -19.67 -8.07 -12.49
CA LEU A 254 -19.82 -8.31 -11.06
C LEU A 254 -20.90 -7.41 -10.46
N VAL A 255 -20.92 -6.13 -10.80
CA VAL A 255 -21.94 -5.16 -10.37
C VAL A 255 -23.37 -5.54 -10.81
N LYS A 256 -23.52 -6.37 -11.85
CA LYS A 256 -24.82 -6.95 -12.26
C LYS A 256 -25.24 -8.18 -11.45
N SER A 257 -24.28 -8.92 -10.89
CA SER A 257 -24.50 -10.22 -10.26
C SER A 257 -24.31 -10.21 -8.74
N LYS A 258 -23.67 -9.18 -8.19
CA LYS A 258 -23.31 -9.03 -6.78
C LYS A 258 -23.45 -7.58 -6.34
N THR A 259 -23.70 -7.37 -5.05
CA THR A 259 -23.58 -6.09 -4.35
C THR A 259 -22.10 -5.77 -4.15
N ILE A 260 -21.52 -5.06 -5.10
CA ILE A 260 -20.17 -4.47 -4.95
C ILE A 260 -20.35 -2.99 -4.68
N HIS A 261 -19.79 -2.54 -3.57
CA HIS A 261 -19.89 -1.14 -3.13
C HIS A 261 -18.63 -0.35 -3.48
N SER A 262 -17.48 -1.03 -3.58
CA SER A 262 -16.19 -0.42 -3.89
C SER A 262 -15.35 -1.24 -4.87
N PHE A 263 -14.45 -0.58 -5.58
CA PHE A 263 -13.38 -1.26 -6.33
C PHE A 263 -12.43 -2.07 -5.45
N ARG A 264 -12.34 -1.73 -4.16
CA ARG A 264 -11.55 -2.48 -3.18
C ARG A 264 -12.11 -3.88 -2.93
N ASP A 265 -13.40 -4.08 -3.16
CA ASP A 265 -14.08 -5.37 -2.98
C ASP A 265 -13.84 -6.33 -4.16
N VAL A 266 -13.18 -5.85 -5.22
CA VAL A 266 -12.94 -6.64 -6.43
C VAL A 266 -11.61 -7.37 -6.31
N ASP A 267 -11.68 -8.69 -6.22
CA ASP A 267 -10.49 -9.55 -6.33
C ASP A 267 -10.01 -9.64 -7.78
N PHE A 268 -9.12 -8.71 -8.15
CA PHE A 268 -8.46 -8.73 -9.46
C PHE A 268 -7.39 -9.82 -9.56
N LYS A 269 -6.83 -10.30 -8.43
CA LYS A 269 -5.76 -11.29 -8.41
C LYS A 269 -6.26 -12.61 -9.00
N GLN A 270 -7.44 -13.06 -8.59
CA GLN A 270 -8.02 -14.29 -9.12
C GLN A 270 -8.30 -14.19 -10.62
N LYS A 271 -8.70 -13.00 -11.09
CA LYS A 271 -9.14 -12.82 -12.49
C LYS A 271 -7.99 -12.56 -13.46
N PHE A 272 -7.00 -11.80 -13.03
CA PHE A 272 -5.88 -11.33 -13.85
C PHE A 272 -4.55 -11.62 -13.13
N PRO A 273 -4.23 -12.90 -12.86
CA PRO A 273 -3.02 -13.26 -12.11
C PRO A 273 -1.71 -12.82 -12.77
N GLN A 274 -1.77 -12.50 -14.07
CA GLN A 274 -0.64 -12.04 -14.87
C GLN A 274 -0.39 -10.52 -14.82
N ILE A 275 -1.26 -9.74 -14.18
CA ILE A 275 -1.05 -8.29 -14.02
C ILE A 275 -1.11 -7.96 -12.53
N PRO A 276 -0.13 -7.22 -11.98
CA PRO A 276 -0.17 -6.78 -10.59
C PRO A 276 -1.48 -6.03 -10.25
N PRO A 277 -2.25 -6.43 -9.21
CA PRO A 277 -3.50 -5.76 -8.88
C PRO A 277 -3.36 -4.28 -8.59
N ILE A 278 -2.22 -3.86 -8.04
CA ILE A 278 -1.91 -2.44 -7.82
C ILE A 278 -1.85 -1.66 -9.14
N TYR A 279 -1.29 -2.24 -10.21
CA TYR A 279 -1.23 -1.64 -11.53
C TYR A 279 -2.61 -1.61 -12.22
N ILE A 280 -3.41 -2.67 -12.04
CA ILE A 280 -4.80 -2.69 -12.50
C ILE A 280 -5.58 -1.54 -11.86
N MET A 281 -5.47 -1.39 -10.54
CA MET A 281 -6.16 -0.33 -9.81
C MET A 281 -5.72 1.06 -10.28
N TYR A 282 -4.42 1.26 -10.50
CA TYR A 282 -3.88 2.48 -11.08
C TYR A 282 -4.51 2.80 -12.45
N CYS A 283 -4.54 1.83 -13.37
CA CYS A 283 -5.12 2.01 -14.70
C CYS A 283 -6.62 2.34 -14.65
N VAL A 284 -7.37 1.64 -13.80
CA VAL A 284 -8.82 1.86 -13.61
C VAL A 284 -9.09 3.25 -13.05
N LYS A 285 -8.42 3.63 -11.96
CA LYS A 285 -8.59 4.96 -11.35
C LYS A 285 -8.28 6.07 -12.36
N ARG A 286 -7.16 5.95 -13.08
CA ARG A 286 -6.77 6.90 -14.14
C ARG A 286 -7.86 7.02 -15.22
N ALA A 287 -8.35 5.90 -15.74
CA ALA A 287 -9.35 5.89 -16.80
C ALA A 287 -10.71 6.46 -16.35
N LEU A 288 -11.16 6.14 -15.14
CA LEU A 288 -12.42 6.64 -14.60
C LEU A 288 -12.36 8.12 -14.27
N ASN A 289 -11.25 8.62 -13.72
CA ASN A 289 -11.07 10.04 -13.46
C ASN A 289 -11.14 10.85 -14.76
N MET A 290 -10.50 10.39 -15.84
CA MET A 290 -10.61 11.02 -17.15
C MET A 290 -12.06 11.06 -17.65
N VAL A 291 -12.83 10.02 -17.35
CA VAL A 291 -14.23 9.90 -17.75
C VAL A 291 -15.15 10.81 -16.92
N ILE A 292 -14.95 10.85 -15.60
CA ILE A 292 -15.68 11.70 -14.65
C ILE A 292 -15.40 13.17 -14.95
N ASN A 293 -14.14 13.57 -15.12
CA ASN A 293 -13.78 14.94 -15.44
C ASN A 293 -14.40 15.41 -16.76
N LYS A 294 -14.45 14.54 -17.78
CA LYS A 294 -15.16 14.84 -19.05
C LYS A 294 -16.67 14.96 -18.87
N PHE A 295 -17.26 14.26 -17.89
CA PHE A 295 -18.68 14.36 -17.59
C PHE A 295 -19.00 15.65 -16.85
N ILE A 296 -18.24 15.99 -15.80
CA ILE A 296 -18.38 17.24 -15.04
C ILE A 296 -18.23 18.45 -15.97
N LYS A 297 -17.18 18.49 -16.80
CA LYS A 297 -16.99 19.57 -17.78
C LYS A 297 -18.16 19.75 -18.75
N ARG A 298 -18.88 18.69 -19.09
CA ARG A 298 -20.08 18.76 -19.96
C ARG A 298 -21.30 19.28 -19.21
N LYS A 299 -21.47 18.88 -17.95
CA LYS A 299 -22.56 19.35 -17.10
C LYS A 299 -22.42 20.85 -16.80
N ASN A 300 -21.20 21.32 -16.55
CA ASN A 300 -20.98 22.75 -16.29
C ASN A 300 -21.20 23.58 -17.56
N LYS A 301 -20.74 23.11 -18.72
CA LYS A 301 -21.03 23.78 -20.01
C LYS A 301 -22.51 23.82 -20.40
N SER A 302 -23.35 22.95 -19.84
CA SER A 302 -24.80 23.00 -20.07
C SER A 302 -25.55 23.90 -19.10
N PHE A 303 -24.86 24.47 -18.11
CA PHE A 303 -25.43 25.40 -17.12
C PHE A 303 -24.96 26.85 -17.31
N ASP A 304 -24.07 27.11 -18.26
CA ASP A 304 -23.77 28.48 -18.71
C ASP A 304 -24.93 28.97 -19.58
N TYR A 305 -25.92 29.61 -18.94
CA TYR A 305 -26.77 30.59 -19.62
C TYR A 305 -25.88 31.75 -20.08
N PRO A 306 -26.08 32.31 -21.29
CA PRO A 306 -25.35 33.49 -21.70
C PRO A 306 -25.85 34.67 -20.86
N LEU A 307 -25.06 35.06 -19.87
CA LEU A 307 -25.04 36.46 -19.44
C LEU A 307 -24.12 37.16 -20.44
N ASP A 308 -24.73 38.03 -21.25
CA ASP A 308 -24.01 38.98 -22.09
C ASP A 308 -23.00 39.73 -21.22
N THR A 309 -21.72 39.51 -21.50
CA THR A 309 -20.69 40.49 -21.17
C THR A 309 -19.56 40.30 -22.16
N SER A 310 -19.58 41.18 -23.15
CA SER A 310 -18.45 41.55 -23.99
C SER A 310 -17.24 41.88 -23.12
N GLY A 311 -16.17 41.10 -23.28
CA GLY A 311 -14.90 41.31 -22.61
C GLY A 311 -13.83 40.45 -23.29
N ASP A 312 -13.08 41.10 -24.17
CA ASP A 312 -11.90 40.61 -24.87
C ASP A 312 -10.80 40.12 -23.91
N VAL A 313 -9.74 39.50 -24.45
CA VAL A 313 -8.42 39.15 -23.84
C VAL A 313 -8.03 37.67 -23.97
N THR A 314 -7.43 37.41 -25.13
CA THR A 314 -6.15 36.71 -25.40
C THR A 314 -5.82 35.30 -24.85
N GLN A 315 -5.52 34.46 -25.84
CA GLN A 315 -4.63 33.31 -25.93
C GLN A 315 -3.62 33.08 -24.78
N SER A 316 -3.58 31.84 -24.31
CA SER A 316 -2.31 31.20 -23.95
C SER A 316 -2.37 29.69 -24.20
N SER A 317 -1.75 29.32 -25.32
CA SER A 317 -1.27 27.97 -25.62
C SER A 317 0.02 27.75 -24.83
N ASP A 318 0.34 26.47 -24.61
CA ASP A 318 1.63 25.93 -24.17
C ASP A 318 1.84 25.83 -22.65
N MET A 319 1.94 24.57 -22.21
CA MET A 319 2.93 24.03 -21.26
C MET A 319 2.61 22.54 -21.01
N LEU A 320 2.84 21.72 -22.04
CA LEU A 320 3.01 20.27 -21.91
C LEU A 320 4.50 19.97 -22.08
N ASN A 321 5.31 20.29 -21.08
CA ASN A 321 6.73 19.92 -21.06
C ASN A 321 7.08 19.15 -19.78
N GLY A 322 7.64 17.95 -19.98
CA GLY A 322 8.68 17.38 -19.11
C GLY A 322 8.31 16.80 -17.74
N SER A 323 7.07 16.37 -17.48
CA SER A 323 6.77 15.72 -16.20
C SER A 323 7.24 14.26 -16.18
N SER A 324 8.27 13.96 -15.37
CA SER A 324 8.77 12.62 -15.06
C SER A 324 7.62 11.64 -14.78
N MET A 325 7.65 10.48 -15.44
CA MET A 325 6.62 9.44 -15.35
C MET A 325 6.35 8.98 -13.91
N LEU A 326 7.32 9.16 -13.00
CA LEU A 326 7.21 8.82 -11.57
C LEU A 326 6.59 9.94 -10.72
N ASP A 327 6.72 11.21 -11.13
CA ASP A 327 6.05 12.33 -10.46
C ASP A 327 4.53 12.27 -10.60
N GLY A 328 4.09 11.76 -11.76
CA GLY A 328 2.70 11.41 -12.01
C GLY A 328 2.23 10.12 -11.34
N LEU A 329 3.08 9.38 -10.61
CA LEU A 329 2.68 8.14 -9.92
C LEU A 329 2.47 8.35 -8.41
N TYR A 330 3.25 9.24 -7.78
CA TYR A 330 3.13 9.53 -6.34
C TYR A 330 2.23 10.73 -6.02
N SER A 331 2.21 11.77 -6.86
CA SER A 331 1.34 12.95 -6.69
C SER A 331 -0.16 12.61 -6.80
N PRO A 332 -0.58 11.68 -7.70
CA PRO A 332 -1.99 11.30 -7.77
C PRO A 332 -2.54 10.42 -6.65
N LEU A 333 -1.68 9.88 -5.78
CA LEU A 333 -2.16 9.18 -4.60
C LEU A 333 -2.47 10.14 -3.44
N ARG A 334 -1.86 11.34 -3.41
CA ARG A 334 -2.07 12.37 -2.38
C ARG A 334 -3.07 13.46 -2.74
N ARG A 335 -3.15 13.92 -4.00
CA ARG A 335 -4.06 15.02 -4.41
C ARG A 335 -5.51 14.60 -4.72
N PHE A 336 -5.86 13.32 -4.57
CA PHE A 336 -7.11 12.75 -5.10
C PHE A 336 -8.17 12.46 -4.03
N SER A 337 -8.08 13.14 -2.88
CA SER A 337 -8.98 12.98 -1.73
C SER A 337 -10.33 13.66 -1.86
N SER A 338 -10.52 14.63 -2.77
CA SER A 338 -11.77 15.41 -2.85
C SER A 338 -12.86 14.80 -3.74
N LEU A 339 -12.54 13.81 -4.59
CA LEU A 339 -13.49 13.00 -5.37
C LEU A 339 -13.15 11.53 -5.17
N SER A 340 -13.27 11.09 -3.93
CA SER A 340 -12.83 9.76 -3.50
C SER A 340 -13.71 8.67 -4.12
N LEU A 341 -13.17 7.88 -5.04
CA LEU A 341 -13.70 6.56 -5.41
C LEU A 341 -13.81 5.61 -4.19
N ASP A 342 -13.20 5.98 -3.06
CA ASP A 342 -13.26 5.25 -1.80
C ASP A 342 -14.39 5.77 -0.88
N ASN A 343 -15.08 6.86 -1.23
CA ASN A 343 -16.27 7.36 -0.55
C ASN A 343 -17.18 8.10 -1.56
N PRO A 344 -17.89 7.37 -2.44
CA PRO A 344 -18.75 7.98 -3.44
C PRO A 344 -19.99 8.55 -2.75
N GLY A 345 -19.90 9.80 -2.28
CA GLY A 345 -21.10 10.59 -1.99
C GLY A 345 -21.96 10.60 -3.26
N GLU A 346 -23.16 10.01 -3.18
CA GLU A 346 -24.24 9.92 -4.19
C GLU A 346 -23.93 9.40 -5.61
N VAL A 347 -22.67 9.29 -6.05
CA VAL A 347 -22.36 8.85 -7.41
C VAL A 347 -22.38 7.33 -7.48
N ASP A 348 -23.54 6.78 -7.84
CA ASP A 348 -23.76 5.35 -8.08
C ASP A 348 -22.64 4.73 -8.92
N LEU A 349 -21.85 3.85 -8.31
CA LEU A 349 -20.76 3.10 -8.94
C LEU A 349 -21.23 2.43 -10.25
N LYS A 350 -22.50 1.97 -10.31
CA LYS A 350 -23.09 1.42 -11.54
C LYS A 350 -23.08 2.42 -12.68
N LYS A 351 -23.41 3.69 -12.42
CA LYS A 351 -23.41 4.76 -13.43
C LYS A 351 -21.99 5.05 -13.92
N ILE A 352 -21.02 5.18 -13.01
CA ILE A 352 -19.61 5.41 -13.38
C ILE A 352 -19.08 4.26 -14.25
N ILE A 353 -19.30 3.02 -13.83
CA ILE A 353 -18.87 1.83 -14.57
C ILE A 353 -19.55 1.76 -15.94
N LYS A 354 -20.86 2.02 -16.02
CA LYS A 354 -21.60 2.03 -17.30
C LYS A 354 -21.03 3.08 -18.25
N LEU A 355 -20.70 4.27 -17.74
CA LEU A 355 -20.15 5.37 -18.51
C LEU A 355 -18.73 5.07 -18.97
N GLY A 356 -17.86 4.58 -18.08
CA GLY A 356 -16.51 4.11 -18.40
C GLY A 356 -16.52 3.00 -19.45
N TYR A 357 -17.41 2.02 -19.31
CA TYR A 357 -17.57 0.92 -20.28
C TYR A 357 -17.91 1.43 -21.69
N LYS A 358 -18.82 2.42 -21.79
CA LYS A 358 -19.19 3.05 -23.06
C LYS A 358 -18.04 3.87 -23.63
N LYS A 359 -17.45 4.77 -22.83
CA LYS A 359 -16.42 5.72 -23.28
C LYS A 359 -15.13 5.03 -23.71
N LEU A 360 -14.72 3.98 -23.00
CA LEU A 360 -13.54 3.18 -23.36
C LEU A 360 -13.82 2.17 -24.49
N LYS A 361 -15.03 2.15 -25.05
CA LYS A 361 -15.44 1.23 -26.12
C LYS A 361 -15.15 -0.24 -25.78
N VAL A 362 -15.35 -0.66 -24.53
CA VAL A 362 -14.94 -1.99 -24.02
C VAL A 362 -15.46 -3.14 -24.90
N LYS A 363 -16.70 -3.05 -25.41
CA LYS A 363 -17.27 -4.08 -26.30
C LYS A 363 -16.45 -4.26 -27.59
N LYS A 364 -15.97 -3.16 -28.19
CA LYS A 364 -15.19 -3.17 -29.44
C LYS A 364 -13.83 -3.84 -29.27
N TRP A 365 -13.16 -3.62 -28.14
CA TRP A 365 -11.78 -4.06 -27.92
C TRP A 365 -11.66 -5.41 -27.21
N LYS A 366 -12.76 -5.94 -26.66
CA LYS A 366 -12.81 -7.16 -25.83
C LYS A 366 -12.02 -8.34 -26.40
N SER A 367 -12.14 -8.62 -27.70
CA SER A 367 -11.45 -9.75 -28.33
C SER A 367 -9.95 -9.52 -28.44
N LYS A 368 -9.52 -8.32 -28.83
CA LYS A 368 -8.10 -7.92 -28.92
C LYS A 368 -7.46 -7.93 -27.53
N ASP A 369 -8.08 -7.28 -26.55
CA ASP A 369 -7.56 -7.17 -25.19
C ASP A 369 -7.40 -8.56 -24.54
N LYS A 370 -8.36 -9.48 -24.76
CA LYS A 370 -8.27 -10.87 -24.30
C LYS A 370 -7.12 -11.64 -24.96
N LYS A 371 -6.82 -11.40 -26.24
CA LYS A 371 -5.70 -12.06 -26.93
C LYS A 371 -4.38 -11.64 -26.27
N ILE A 372 -4.19 -10.35 -26.01
CA ILE A 372 -2.98 -9.83 -25.34
C ILE A 372 -2.83 -10.44 -23.95
N LEU A 373 -3.90 -10.47 -23.14
CA LEU A 373 -3.86 -11.09 -21.81
C LEU A 373 -3.51 -12.58 -21.84
N LYS A 374 -3.89 -13.30 -22.90
CA LYS A 374 -3.50 -14.71 -23.08
C LYS A 374 -2.01 -14.85 -23.42
N LEU A 375 -1.44 -13.92 -24.20
CA LEU A 375 -0.01 -13.89 -24.50
C LEU A 375 0.80 -13.67 -23.22
N ILE A 376 0.46 -12.65 -22.44
CA ILE A 376 1.11 -12.36 -21.14
C ILE A 376 0.97 -13.56 -20.19
N LYS A 377 -0.19 -14.22 -20.16
CA LYS A 377 -0.38 -15.39 -19.29
C LYS A 377 0.51 -16.57 -19.68
N LYS A 378 0.89 -16.72 -20.95
CA LYS A 378 1.79 -17.76 -21.41
C LYS A 378 3.25 -17.47 -21.03
N ASP A 379 3.62 -16.20 -21.03
CA ASP A 379 4.97 -15.75 -20.70
C ASP A 379 4.91 -14.51 -19.79
N LEU A 380 4.93 -14.75 -18.48
CA LEU A 380 4.79 -13.71 -17.45
C LEU A 380 6.02 -12.80 -17.38
N MET A 381 7.20 -13.32 -17.73
CA MET A 381 8.50 -12.66 -17.60
C MET A 381 9.26 -12.75 -18.93
N PRO A 382 8.74 -12.11 -20.00
CA PRO A 382 9.33 -12.23 -21.32
C PRO A 382 10.75 -11.70 -21.36
N THR A 383 11.59 -12.24 -22.23
CA THR A 383 12.89 -11.64 -22.53
C THR A 383 12.68 -10.25 -23.14
N CYS A 384 13.32 -9.23 -22.56
CA CYS A 384 13.23 -7.85 -23.04
C CYS A 384 14.59 -7.18 -22.86
N LYS A 385 15.02 -6.41 -23.86
CA LYS A 385 16.14 -5.48 -23.71
C LYS A 385 15.55 -4.19 -23.13
N LEU A 386 15.94 -3.87 -21.89
CA LEU A 386 15.39 -2.78 -21.07
C LEU A 386 16.13 -1.46 -21.22
#